data_AF-A0A4R3AJ04-F1
#
_entry.id   AF-A0A4R3AJ04-F1
#
_cell.length_a   1.000
_cell.length_b   1.000
_cell.length_c   1.000
_cell.angle_alpha   90.00
_cell.angle_beta   90.00
_cell.angle_gamma   90.00
#
_symmetry.space_group_name_H-M   'P 1'
#
loop_
_entity.id
_entity.type
_entity.pdbx_description
1 polymer ?
#
loop_
_entity_poly.entity_id
_entity_poly.type
_entity_poly.pdbx_seq_one_letter_code
_entity_poly.pdbx_strand_id
1 'polypeptide(L)'
;MIYYIYTVIIIQYKHNITFMSWDIVLFNSKQKITDLEEIQEDLLIDTDFFTPIQSYFKRIEVKDNCSTIIGDGFEIDYFVDDKLSSNELLHLYGENAIYEMIKLAKLQGWQIYDSGLDGMIDLNNPSHNGYNRFNEYVDEVLKKSD
;
A
#
# COMPACT_ATOMS: atom_id res chain seq x y z
N MET A 1 -36.57 -16.47 7.39
CA MET A 1 -35.49 -17.43 7.71
C MET A 1 -34.43 -17.56 6.61
N ILE A 2 -34.78 -17.39 5.33
CA ILE A 2 -33.84 -17.48 4.19
C ILE A 2 -32.87 -16.28 4.11
N TYR A 3 -33.33 -15.06 4.40
CA TYR A 3 -32.48 -13.85 4.39
C TYR A 3 -31.31 -13.91 5.39
N TYR A 4 -31.52 -14.49 6.57
CA TYR A 4 -30.48 -14.60 7.60
C TYR A 4 -29.34 -15.54 7.17
N ILE A 5 -29.68 -16.61 6.42
CA ILE A 5 -28.70 -17.56 5.90
C ILE A 5 -27.85 -16.90 4.81
N TYR A 6 -28.43 -16.11 3.91
CA TYR A 6 -27.66 -15.36 2.91
C TYR A 6 -26.73 -14.32 3.54
N THR A 7 -27.19 -13.57 4.55
CA THR A 7 -26.34 -12.60 5.26
C THR A 7 -25.20 -13.30 6.00
N VAL A 8 -25.45 -14.43 6.65
CA VAL A 8 -24.40 -15.21 7.35
C VAL A 8 -23.42 -15.85 6.37
N ILE A 9 -23.87 -16.33 5.20
CA ILE A 9 -22.98 -16.88 4.15
C ILE A 9 -22.10 -15.78 3.55
N ILE A 10 -22.63 -14.57 3.29
CA ILE A 10 -21.84 -13.44 2.79
C ILE A 10 -20.81 -12.98 3.85
N ILE A 11 -21.19 -12.96 5.13
CA ILE A 11 -20.28 -12.63 6.24
C ILE A 11 -19.21 -13.73 6.40
N GLN A 12 -19.54 -15.01 6.27
CA GLN A 12 -18.54 -16.09 6.34
C GLN A 12 -17.60 -16.14 5.12
N TYR A 13 -18.07 -15.77 3.92
CA TYR A 13 -17.20 -15.64 2.74
C TYR A 13 -16.24 -14.46 2.84
N LYS A 14 -16.63 -13.37 3.52
CA LYS A 14 -15.70 -12.28 3.87
C LYS A 14 -14.61 -12.70 4.87
N HIS A 15 -14.75 -13.84 5.55
CA HIS A 15 -13.81 -14.32 6.56
C HIS A 15 -12.87 -15.46 6.09
N ASN A 16 -12.83 -15.81 4.81
CA ASN A 16 -11.90 -16.84 4.29
C ASN A 16 -11.23 -16.43 2.95
N ILE A 17 -10.89 -15.16 2.79
CA ILE A 17 -9.87 -14.76 1.82
C ILE A 17 -8.59 -14.59 2.62
N THR A 18 -7.72 -15.61 2.61
CA THR A 18 -6.33 -15.42 3.04
C THR A 18 -5.67 -14.61 1.95
N PHE A 19 -5.68 -13.29 2.12
CA PHE A 19 -4.87 -12.41 1.32
C PHE A 19 -3.39 -12.77 1.55
N MET A 20 -2.58 -12.78 0.49
CA MET A 20 -1.15 -12.68 0.69
C MET A 20 -0.88 -11.39 1.46
N SER A 21 -0.08 -11.49 2.52
CA SER A 21 0.29 -10.37 3.36
C SER A 21 1.79 -10.15 3.31
N TRP A 22 2.21 -8.90 3.17
CA TRP A 22 3.60 -8.51 3.24
C TRP A 22 3.70 -7.08 3.71
N ASP A 23 4.92 -6.66 4.00
CA ASP A 23 5.20 -5.34 4.54
C ASP A 23 5.91 -4.49 3.50
N ILE A 24 5.60 -3.21 3.50
CA ILE A 24 6.39 -2.23 2.75
C ILE A 24 6.86 -1.12 3.66
N VAL A 25 7.97 -0.51 3.26
CA VAL A 25 8.46 0.71 3.90
C VAL A 25 8.47 1.82 2.86
N LEU A 26 7.73 2.89 3.15
CA LEU A 26 7.79 4.13 2.39
C LEU A 26 9.01 4.91 2.82
N PHE A 27 9.70 5.55 1.88
CA PHE A 27 10.81 6.47 2.15
C PHE A 27 10.59 7.79 1.43
N ASN A 28 10.99 8.89 2.08
CA ASN A 28 11.20 10.16 1.40
C ASN A 28 12.67 10.56 1.53
N SER A 29 13.34 10.74 0.39
CA SER A 29 14.77 11.04 0.36
C SER A 29 15.14 11.80 -0.90
N LYS A 30 16.18 12.62 -0.79
CA LYS A 30 16.83 13.28 -1.93
C LYS A 30 17.65 12.33 -2.78
N GLN A 31 18.08 11.20 -2.22
CA GLN A 31 18.81 10.17 -2.95
C GLN A 31 17.86 9.10 -3.47
N LYS A 32 18.21 8.49 -4.60
CA LYS A 32 17.58 7.23 -4.99
C LYS A 32 18.15 6.13 -4.11
N ILE A 33 17.29 5.44 -3.37
CA ILE A 33 17.66 4.29 -2.54
C ILE A 33 17.64 3.06 -3.45
N THR A 34 18.77 2.39 -3.57
CA THR A 34 18.92 1.12 -4.28
C THR A 34 19.24 -0.03 -3.34
N ASP A 35 19.88 0.29 -2.21
CA ASP A 35 20.23 -0.62 -1.13
C ASP A 35 19.97 0.10 0.20
N LEU A 36 19.38 -0.60 1.16
CA LEU A 36 19.11 -0.06 2.50
C LEU A 36 20.41 0.17 3.29
N GLU A 37 21.47 -0.61 3.02
CA GLU A 37 22.77 -0.45 3.67
C GLU A 37 23.51 0.82 3.24
N GLU A 38 23.14 1.40 2.09
CA GLU A 38 23.77 2.59 1.51
C GLU A 38 22.99 3.89 1.80
N ILE A 39 21.96 3.83 2.65
CA ILE A 39 21.15 5.02 3.00
C ILE A 39 22.01 6.04 3.75
N GLN A 40 22.18 7.21 3.13
CA GLN A 40 22.68 8.41 3.79
C GLN A 40 21.56 9.10 4.59
N GLU A 41 21.67 9.10 5.92
CA GLU A 41 20.65 9.63 6.84
C GLU A 41 20.37 11.13 6.63
N ASP A 42 21.37 11.93 6.28
CA ASP A 42 21.25 13.37 6.03
C ASP A 42 20.50 13.72 4.74
N LEU A 43 20.29 12.73 3.87
CA LEU A 43 19.50 12.84 2.65
C LEU A 43 18.05 12.39 2.84
N LEU A 44 17.69 11.84 4.00
CA LEU A 44 16.31 11.54 4.36
C LEU A 44 15.52 12.82 4.65
N ILE A 45 14.22 12.79 4.37
CA ILE A 45 13.33 13.94 4.52
C ILE A 45 12.24 13.60 5.54
N ASP A 46 12.20 14.35 6.64
CA ASP A 46 11.08 14.31 7.60
C ASP A 46 9.77 14.64 6.87
N THR A 47 8.85 13.68 6.85
CA THR A 47 7.68 13.66 5.99
C THR A 47 6.44 13.31 6.79
N ASP A 48 5.34 13.97 6.45
CA ASP A 48 4.00 13.56 6.85
C ASP A 48 3.47 12.57 5.79
N PHE A 49 3.55 11.28 6.10
CA PHE A 49 3.01 10.22 5.23
C PHE A 49 1.49 10.08 5.37
N PHE A 50 0.93 10.41 6.52
CA PHE A 50 -0.46 10.11 6.84
C PHE A 50 -1.44 11.05 6.14
N THR A 51 -1.16 12.35 6.08
CA THR A 51 -2.06 13.31 5.41
C THR A 51 -2.29 12.97 3.93
N PRO A 52 -1.25 12.68 3.11
CA PRO A 52 -1.47 12.25 1.72
C PRO A 52 -2.18 10.91 1.59
N ILE A 53 -1.87 9.92 2.44
CA ILE A 53 -2.55 8.62 2.48
C ILE A 53 -4.04 8.81 2.76
N GLN A 54 -4.38 9.54 3.82
CA GLN A 54 -5.75 9.80 4.24
C GLN A 54 -6.54 10.62 3.22
N SER A 55 -5.86 11.48 2.46
CA SER A 55 -6.48 12.24 1.36
C SER A 55 -6.71 11.41 0.10
N TYR A 56 -5.86 10.41 -0.15
CA TYR A 56 -5.92 9.56 -1.35
C TYR A 56 -6.99 8.46 -1.21
N PHE A 57 -7.09 7.81 -0.04
CA PHE A 57 -8.02 6.71 0.18
C PHE A 57 -9.36 7.17 0.76
N LYS A 58 -10.46 6.68 0.17
CA LYS A 58 -11.82 7.12 0.52
C LYS A 58 -12.40 6.44 1.76
N ARG A 59 -11.96 5.22 2.05
CA ARG A 59 -12.51 4.39 3.13
C ARG A 59 -11.37 3.96 4.04
N ILE A 60 -11.36 4.58 5.22
CA ILE A 60 -10.39 4.31 6.27
C ILE A 60 -11.18 4.07 7.54
N GLU A 61 -10.96 2.92 8.17
CA GLU A 61 -11.49 2.57 9.48
C GLU A 61 -10.37 2.75 10.50
N VAL A 62 -10.66 3.45 11.60
CA VAL A 62 -9.67 3.72 12.65
C VAL A 62 -10.10 2.99 13.91
N LYS A 63 -9.18 2.21 14.47
CA LYS A 63 -9.37 1.52 15.74
C LYS A 63 -8.13 1.71 16.61
N ASP A 64 -8.31 2.36 17.75
CA ASP A 64 -7.22 2.78 18.63
C ASP A 64 -6.19 3.63 17.86
N ASN A 65 -4.96 3.14 17.69
CA ASN A 65 -3.90 3.79 16.92
C ASN A 65 -3.63 3.15 15.54
N CYS A 66 -4.43 2.15 15.16
CA CYS A 66 -4.33 1.49 13.87
C CYS A 66 -5.38 2.07 12.91
N SER A 67 -4.93 2.48 11.72
CA SER A 67 -5.79 2.84 10.61
C SER A 67 -5.74 1.75 9.56
N THR A 68 -6.92 1.29 9.13
CA THR A 68 -7.10 0.27 8.09
C THR A 68 -7.78 0.92 6.88
N ILE A 69 -7.07 1.00 5.77
CA ILE A 69 -7.66 1.32 4.47
C ILE A 69 -8.36 0.08 3.94
N ILE A 70 -9.61 0.25 3.48
CA ILE A 70 -10.39 -0.85 2.90
C ILE A 70 -10.66 -0.57 1.44
N GLY A 71 -9.96 -1.33 0.59
CA GLY A 71 -10.09 -1.30 -0.86
C GLY A 71 -10.98 -2.40 -1.43
N ASP A 72 -11.01 -2.50 -2.75
CA ASP A 72 -11.67 -3.61 -3.45
C ASP A 72 -10.70 -4.79 -3.58
N GLY A 73 -10.87 -5.79 -2.71
CA GLY A 73 -10.01 -6.97 -2.66
C GLY A 73 -8.62 -6.71 -2.05
N PHE A 74 -8.47 -5.65 -1.26
CA PHE A 74 -7.25 -5.39 -0.51
C PHE A 74 -7.52 -4.58 0.77
N GLU A 75 -6.59 -4.68 1.71
CA GLU A 75 -6.53 -3.88 2.94
C GLU A 75 -5.10 -3.37 3.16
N ILE A 76 -4.96 -2.23 3.82
CA ILE A 76 -3.65 -1.67 4.21
C ILE A 76 -3.76 -1.17 5.64
N ASP A 77 -2.95 -1.72 6.52
CA ASP A 77 -2.86 -1.26 7.91
C ASP A 77 -1.61 -0.39 8.10
N TYR A 78 -1.77 0.67 8.88
CA TYR A 78 -0.67 1.52 9.33
C TYR A 78 -0.98 2.11 10.70
N PHE A 79 0.08 2.40 11.45
CA PHE A 79 -0.04 2.98 12.79
C PHE A 79 0.21 4.47 12.72
N VAL A 80 -0.77 5.26 13.16
CA VAL A 80 -0.65 6.72 13.10
C VAL A 80 0.17 7.20 14.31
N ASP A 81 1.17 8.03 14.04
CA ASP A 81 1.88 8.86 15.02
C ASP A 81 1.81 10.33 14.57
N ASP A 82 1.85 11.25 15.52
CA ASP A 82 1.74 12.70 15.25
C ASP A 82 3.10 13.30 14.82
N LYS A 83 4.09 12.44 14.53
CA LYS A 83 5.47 12.83 14.23
C LYS A 83 5.76 12.67 12.76
N LEU A 84 6.55 13.62 12.25
CA LEU A 84 7.20 13.44 10.96
C LEU A 84 8.22 12.30 11.07
N SER A 85 8.31 11.49 10.03
CA SER A 85 9.32 10.43 9.92
C SER A 85 9.96 10.47 8.53
N SER A 86 11.15 9.89 8.41
CA SER A 86 11.79 9.70 7.11
C SER A 86 11.29 8.45 6.38
N ASN A 87 10.67 7.54 7.12
CA ASN A 87 10.12 6.30 6.61
C ASN A 87 8.88 5.84 7.39
N GLU A 88 8.02 5.07 6.73
CA GLU A 88 6.78 4.58 7.33
C GLU A 88 6.52 3.13 6.94
N LEU A 89 6.16 2.29 7.92
CA LEU A 89 5.85 0.88 7.72
C LEU A 89 4.36 0.70 7.48
N LEU A 90 4.01 -0.01 6.40
CA LEU A 90 2.63 -0.35 6.09
C LEU A 90 2.53 -1.86 5.91
N HIS A 91 1.44 -2.43 6.42
CA HIS A 91 1.12 -3.85 6.26
C HIS A 91 0.08 -3.99 5.15
N LEU A 92 0.41 -4.72 4.10
CA LEU A 92 -0.42 -4.87 2.92
C LEU A 92 -1.10 -6.23 2.94
N TYR A 93 -2.38 -6.24 2.59
CA TYR A 93 -3.16 -7.46 2.41
C TYR A 93 -3.79 -7.44 1.02
N GLY A 94 -3.41 -8.40 0.19
CA GLY A 94 -3.97 -8.60 -1.14
C GLY A 94 -3.17 -7.88 -2.22
N GLU A 95 -3.08 -8.52 -3.39
CA GLU A 95 -2.21 -8.08 -4.50
C GLU A 95 -2.45 -6.63 -4.93
N ASN A 96 -3.69 -6.15 -4.84
CA ASN A 96 -4.05 -4.79 -5.26
C ASN A 96 -3.51 -3.69 -4.33
N ALA A 97 -3.16 -4.01 -3.09
CA ALA A 97 -2.70 -3.01 -2.12
C ALA A 97 -1.45 -2.26 -2.61
N ILE A 98 -0.44 -2.99 -3.10
CA ILE A 98 0.81 -2.39 -3.55
C ILE A 98 0.63 -1.52 -4.78
N TYR A 99 -0.35 -1.85 -5.62
CA TYR A 99 -0.64 -1.08 -6.83
C TYR A 99 -1.18 0.31 -6.50
N GLU A 100 -2.06 0.41 -5.51
CA GLU A 100 -2.53 1.70 -5.03
C GLU A 100 -1.42 2.48 -4.32
N MET A 101 -0.56 1.80 -3.56
CA MET A 101 0.60 2.44 -2.93
C MET A 101 1.62 2.97 -3.94
N ILE A 102 1.87 2.25 -5.04
CA ILE A 102 2.76 2.70 -6.13
C ILE A 102 2.20 3.96 -6.80
N LYS A 103 0.89 4.04 -7.03
CA LYS A 103 0.25 5.25 -7.56
C LYS A 103 0.45 6.43 -6.63
N LEU A 104 0.18 6.25 -5.33
CA LEU A 104 0.36 7.31 -4.34
C LEU A 104 1.83 7.73 -4.21
N ALA A 105 2.76 6.78 -4.14
CA ALA A 105 4.18 7.07 -4.04
C ALA A 105 4.69 7.89 -5.24
N LYS A 106 4.23 7.60 -6.46
CA LYS A 106 4.53 8.43 -7.64
C LYS A 106 4.04 9.86 -7.51
N LEU A 107 2.84 10.07 -6.96
CA LEU A 107 2.28 11.41 -6.77
C LEU A 107 3.07 12.22 -5.74
N GLN A 108 3.61 11.55 -4.72
CA GLN A 108 4.33 12.20 -3.61
C GLN A 108 5.86 12.21 -3.79
N GLY A 109 6.39 11.50 -4.79
CA GLY A 109 7.84 11.34 -4.97
C GLY A 109 8.49 10.39 -3.96
N TRP A 110 7.71 9.51 -3.34
CA TRP A 110 8.21 8.53 -2.38
C TRP A 110 8.84 7.33 -3.06
N GLN A 111 9.67 6.60 -2.31
CA GLN A 111 10.27 5.33 -2.70
C GLN A 111 9.71 4.21 -1.83
N ILE A 112 9.66 2.98 -2.34
CA ILE A 112 9.04 1.84 -1.62
C ILE A 112 10.04 0.69 -1.56
N TYR A 113 10.32 0.22 -0.35
CA TYR A 113 10.92 -1.09 -0.12
C TYR A 113 9.81 -2.12 0.08
N ASP A 114 9.93 -3.29 -0.54
CA ASP A 114 8.98 -4.40 -0.41
C ASP A 114 9.67 -5.60 0.23
N SER A 115 9.17 -6.05 1.39
CA SER A 115 9.75 -7.17 2.13
C SER A 115 9.52 -8.53 1.45
N GLY A 116 8.50 -8.65 0.60
CA GLY A 116 8.26 -9.85 -0.20
C GLY A 116 9.25 -10.00 -1.36
N LEU A 117 9.81 -8.89 -1.83
CA LEU A 117 10.86 -8.86 -2.87
C LEU A 117 12.26 -8.76 -2.31
N ASP A 118 12.39 -8.38 -1.03
CA ASP A 118 13.65 -8.04 -0.38
C ASP A 118 14.40 -6.94 -1.16
N GLY A 119 13.67 -5.89 -1.54
CA GLY A 119 14.25 -4.84 -2.39
C GLY A 119 13.35 -3.64 -2.66
N MET A 120 13.98 -2.62 -3.25
CA MET A 120 13.30 -1.39 -3.68
C MET A 120 12.48 -1.63 -4.94
N ILE A 121 11.21 -1.20 -4.93
CA ILE A 121 10.34 -1.27 -6.10
C ILE A 121 10.78 -0.24 -7.14
N ASP A 122 11.08 -0.69 -8.36
CA ASP A 122 11.12 0.19 -9.53
C ASP A 122 9.71 0.71 -9.86
N LEU A 123 9.37 1.90 -9.37
CA LEU A 123 8.06 2.52 -9.62
C LEU A 123 7.81 2.77 -11.11
N ASN A 124 8.85 2.98 -11.92
CA ASN A 124 8.70 3.28 -13.35
C ASN A 124 8.47 2.03 -14.18
N ASN A 125 9.04 0.90 -13.75
CA ASN A 125 8.86 -0.38 -14.41
C ASN A 125 8.49 -1.47 -13.40
N PRO A 126 7.31 -1.36 -12.79
CA PRO A 126 7.04 -2.20 -11.66
C PRO A 126 6.82 -3.66 -12.08
N SER A 127 6.57 -3.93 -13.38
CA SER A 127 6.53 -5.27 -14.01
C SER A 127 7.74 -6.18 -13.73
N HIS A 128 8.91 -5.61 -13.42
CA HIS A 128 10.13 -6.37 -13.10
C HIS A 128 10.17 -6.87 -11.64
N ASN A 129 9.24 -6.44 -10.80
CA ASN A 129 9.23 -6.67 -9.35
C ASN A 129 8.29 -7.85 -8.97
N GLY A 130 8.32 -8.97 -9.71
CA GLY A 130 7.43 -10.13 -9.46
C GLY A 130 6.01 -9.98 -10.02
N TYR A 131 5.85 -9.19 -11.08
CA TYR A 131 4.72 -8.27 -11.21
C TYR A 131 3.96 -8.46 -12.54
N ASN A 132 3.51 -9.70 -12.77
CA ASN A 132 2.83 -10.07 -14.02
C ASN A 132 1.39 -9.54 -14.13
N ARG A 133 0.71 -9.19 -13.03
CA ARG A 133 -0.73 -8.81 -13.03
C ARG A 133 -1.02 -7.31 -13.04
N PHE A 134 -0.05 -6.43 -12.79
CA PHE A 134 -0.32 -4.99 -12.73
C PHE A 134 -0.59 -4.35 -14.08
N ASN A 135 0.08 -4.79 -15.15
CA ASN A 135 -0.13 -4.18 -16.46
C ASN A 135 -1.59 -4.39 -16.91
N GLU A 136 -2.16 -5.57 -16.59
CA GLU A 136 -3.59 -5.85 -16.81
C GLU A 136 -4.47 -4.92 -15.96
N TYR A 137 -4.13 -4.71 -14.69
CA TYR A 137 -4.85 -3.79 -13.79
C TYR A 137 -4.80 -2.33 -14.25
N VAL A 138 -3.62 -1.83 -14.61
CA VAL A 138 -3.43 -0.45 -15.10
C VAL A 138 -4.18 -0.25 -16.41
N ASP A 139 -4.07 -1.19 -17.34
CA ASP A 139 -4.81 -1.13 -18.61
C ASP A 139 -6.32 -1.14 -18.38
N GLU A 140 -6.83 -1.93 -17.43
CA GLU A 140 -8.25 -1.93 -17.08
C GLU A 140 -8.72 -0.63 -16.43
N VAL A 141 -7.92 -0.05 -15.53
CA VAL A 141 -8.25 1.21 -14.86
C VAL A 141 -8.21 2.38 -15.85
N LEU A 142 -7.21 2.42 -16.73
CA LEU A 142 -7.10 3.45 -17.78
C LEU A 142 -8.21 3.34 -18.83
N LYS A 143 -8.65 2.12 -19.18
CA LYS A 143 -9.81 1.91 -20.06
C LYS A 143 -11.16 2.29 -19.44
N LYS A 144 -11.26 2.36 -18.11
CA LYS A 144 -12.49 2.74 -17.39
C LYS A 144 -12.60 4.24 -17.13
N SER A 145 -11.56 5.02 -17.44
CA SER A 145 -11.53 6.49 -17.28
C SER A 145 -11.82 7.28 -18.56
N ASP A 146 -12.08 6.60 -19.68
CA ASP A 146 -12.58 7.17 -20.95
C ASP A 146 -14.10 6.93 -21.12
#